data_AF-A0A699VT58-F1
#
_entry.id   AF-A0A699VT58-F1
#
_cell.length_a   1.000
_cell.length_b   1.000
_cell.length_c   1.000
_cell.angle_alpha   90.00
_cell.angle_beta   90.00
_cell.angle_gamma   90.00
#
_symmetry.space_group_name_H-M   'P 1'
#
loop_
_entity.id
_entity.type
_entity.pdbx_description
1 polymer ?
#
loop_
_entity_poly.entity_id
_entity_poly.type
_entity_poly.pdbx_seq_one_letter_code
_entity_poly.pdbx_strand_id
1 'polypeptide(L)' 'RIRTDNGTEFVNQTLRNYYEEVGISHETSAARSPHQNGVVERCNHTLIEAARTMLIYAQALLFL' A
#
# COMPACT_ATOMS: atom_id res chain seq x y z
N ARG A 1 12.82 7.17 -4.63
CA ARG A 1 11.71 8.15 -4.51
C ARG A 1 10.42 7.38 -4.30
N ILE A 2 9.70 7.64 -3.21
CA ILE A 2 8.41 7.03 -2.86
C ILE A 2 7.34 8.13 -2.89
N ARG A 3 6.15 7.79 -3.40
CA ARG A 3 4.97 8.67 -3.34
C ARG A 3 3.88 7.99 -2.54
N THR A 4 3.35 8.69 -1.55
CA THR A 4 2.18 8.26 -0.77
C THR A 4 1.10 9.33 -0.86
N ASP A 5 -0.10 9.02 -0.38
CA ASP A 5 -1.06 10.07 -0.09
C ASP A 5 -0.67 10.87 1.17
N ASN A 6 -1.50 11.86 1.51
CA ASN A 6 -1.36 12.66 2.73
C ASN A 6 -1.96 11.96 3.97
N GLY A 7 -2.13 10.63 3.94
CA GLY A 7 -2.53 9.86 5.11
C GLY A 7 -1.56 10.09 6.26
N THR A 8 -2.09 10.25 7.47
CA THR A 8 -1.26 10.51 8.66
C THR A 8 -0.39 9.31 9.01
N GLU A 9 -0.74 8.12 8.55
CA GLU A 9 0.09 6.92 8.62
C GLU A 9 1.38 7.05 7.79
N PHE A 10 1.38 7.82 6.71
CA PHE A 10 2.54 8.01 5.82
C PHE A 10 3.26 9.35 6.05
N VAL A 11 2.58 10.32 6.64
CA VAL A 11 3.13 11.66 6.93
C VAL A 11 3.35 11.80 8.43
N ASN A 12 4.47 11.27 8.92
CA ASN A 12 4.90 11.42 10.31
C ASN A 12 6.43 11.55 10.44
N GLN A 13 6.89 12.05 11.58
CA GLN A 13 8.31 12.33 11.82
C GLN A 13 9.18 11.07 11.79
N THR A 14 8.66 9.94 12.30
CA THR A 14 9.38 8.67 12.33
C THR A 14 9.70 8.18 10.92
N LEU A 15 8.70 8.17 10.03
CA LEU A 15 8.91 7.77 8.64
C LEU A 15 9.79 8.76 7.88
N ARG A 16 9.64 10.06 8.15
CA ARG A 16 10.51 11.07 7.56
C ARG A 16 11.99 10.83 7.90
N ASN A 17 12.29 10.62 9.18
CA ASN A 17 13.65 10.33 9.63
C ASN A 17 14.19 9.05 8.99
N TYR A 18 13.37 8.00 8.93
CA TYR A 18 13.73 6.75 8.26
C TYR A 18 14.06 6.97 6.78
N TYR A 19 13.20 7.66 6.04
CA TYR A 19 13.43 7.94 4.62
C TYR A 19 14.71 8.77 4.40
N GLU A 20 14.97 9.75 5.26
CA GLU A 20 16.22 10.54 5.22
C GLU A 20 17.45 9.65 5.49
N GLU A 21 17.39 8.75 6.50
CA GLU A 21 18.46 7.81 6.85
C GLU A 21 18.79 6.85 5.70
N VAL A 22 17.77 6.28 5.06
CA VAL A 22 17.96 5.32 3.96
C VAL A 22 18.12 6.00 2.58
N GLY A 23 18.15 7.33 2.53
CA GLY A 23 18.35 8.09 1.28
C GLY A 23 17.16 8.03 0.31
N ILE A 24 15.95 7.77 0.81
CA ILE A 24 14.72 7.73 0.02
C ILE A 24 14.08 9.12 0.00
N SER A 25 13.91 9.69 -1.20
CA SER A 25 13.07 10.90 -1.35
C SER A 25 11.58 10.54 -1.20
N HIS A 26 10.91 11.07 -0.19
CA HIS A 26 9.47 10.90 0.02
C HIS A 26 8.68 12.10 -0.52
N GLU A 27 7.58 11.82 -1.19
CA GLU A 27 6.67 12.82 -1.74
C GLU A 27 5.23 12.47 -1.42
N THR A 28 4.41 13.50 -1.28
CA THR A 28 2.98 13.33 -1.04
C THR A 28 2.16 13.74 -2.26
N SER A 29 1.07 13.02 -2.50
CA SER A 29 0.11 13.35 -3.55
C SER A 29 -0.63 14.65 -3.24
N ALA A 30 -1.19 15.30 -4.26
CA ALA A 30 -1.98 16.50 -4.02
C ALA A 30 -3.25 16.16 -3.23
N ALA A 31 -3.64 17.02 -2.28
CA ALA A 31 -4.89 16.83 -1.54
C ALA A 31 -6.07 16.69 -2.50
N ARG A 32 -6.96 15.72 -2.22
CA ARG A 32 -8.15 15.42 -3.04
C ARG A 32 -7.85 14.97 -4.49
N SER A 33 -6.72 14.29 -4.71
CA SER A 33 -6.39 13.68 -6.01
C SER A 33 -6.44 12.15 -5.98
N PRO A 34 -7.61 11.53 -5.71
CA PRO A 34 -7.73 10.06 -5.62
C PRO A 34 -7.30 9.35 -6.92
N HIS A 35 -7.42 10.00 -8.08
CA HIS A 35 -6.92 9.47 -9.34
C HIS A 35 -5.41 9.18 -9.32
N GLN A 36 -4.60 9.93 -8.55
CA GLN A 36 -3.17 9.67 -8.42
C GLN A 36 -2.89 8.35 -7.66
N ASN A 37 -3.83 7.90 -6.82
CA ASN A 37 -3.70 6.68 -6.04
C ASN A 37 -4.30 5.45 -6.75
N GLY A 38 -5.01 5.64 -7.87
CA GLY A 38 -5.76 4.56 -8.52
C GLY A 38 -4.93 3.35 -8.97
N VAL A 39 -3.63 3.52 -9.25
CA VAL A 39 -2.74 2.38 -9.55
C VAL A 39 -2.48 1.54 -8.29
N VAL A 40 -2.21 2.21 -7.17
CA VAL A 40 -1.94 1.57 -5.87
C VAL A 40 -3.22 0.87 -5.38
N GLU A 41 -4.36 1.53 -5.48
CA GLU A 41 -5.66 0.97 -5.11
C GLU A 41 -6.00 -0.29 -5.91
N ARG A 42 -5.79 -0.28 -7.23
CA ARG A 42 -5.99 -1.46 -8.08
C ARG A 42 -5.06 -2.61 -7.68
N CYS A 43 -3.78 -2.31 -7.44
CA CYS A 43 -2.81 -3.32 -7.02
C CYS A 43 -3.20 -3.95 -5.67
N ASN A 44 -3.58 -3.13 -4.69
CA ASN A 44 -4.02 -3.60 -3.39
C ASN A 44 -5.28 -4.46 -3.51
N HIS A 45 -6.23 -4.07 -4.34
CA HIS A 45 -7.42 -4.89 -4.60
C HIS A 45 -7.04 -6.26 -5.20
N THR A 46 -6.17 -6.30 -6.21
CA THR A 46 -5.69 -7.56 -6.80
C THR A 46 -4.99 -8.45 -5.77
N LEU A 47 -4.15 -7.88 -4.90
CA LEU A 47 -3.47 -8.64 -3.84
C LEU A 47 -4.45 -9.23 -2.82
N ILE A 48 -5.45 -8.46 -2.41
CA ILE A 48 -6.50 -8.93 -1.48
C ILE A 48 -7.28 -10.09 -2.11
N GLU A 49 -7.69 -9.96 -3.37
CA GLU A 49 -8.43 -11.02 -4.06
C GLU A 49 -7.60 -12.30 -4.28
N ALA A 50 -6.31 -12.14 -4.58
CA ALA A 50 -5.39 -13.27 -4.67
C ALA A 50 -5.26 -13.98 -3.31
N ALA A 51 -5.07 -13.23 -2.22
CA ALA A 51 -4.99 -13.79 -0.87
C ALA A 51 -6.29 -14.49 -0.45
N ARG A 52 -7.46 -13.92 -0.77
CA ARG A 52 -8.77 -14.56 -0.53
C ARG A 52 -8.89 -15.88 -1.28
N THR A 53 -8.48 -15.91 -2.54
CA THR A 53 -8.51 -17.12 -3.37
C THR A 53 -7.58 -18.20 -2.81
N MET A 54 -6.36 -17.82 -2.40
CA MET A 54 -5.41 -18.73 -1.74
C MET A 54 -5.97 -19.29 -0.44
N LEU A 55 -6.63 -18.46 0.38
CA LEU A 55 -7.23 -18.90 1.63
C LEU A 55 -8.36 -19.90 1.40
N ILE A 56 -9.25 -19.62 0.44
CA ILE A 56 -10.34 -20.53 0.06
C ILE A 56 -9.78 -21.85 -0.44
N TYR A 57 -8.75 -21.81 -1.29
CA TYR A 57 -8.10 -23.01 -1.81
C TYR A 57 -7.48 -23.86 -0.68
N ALA A 58 -6.74 -23.23 0.24
CA ALA A 58 -6.14 -23.90 1.39
C ALA A 58 -7.21 -24.53 2.31
N GLN A 59 -8.34 -23.85 2.52
CA GLN A 59 -9.46 -24.39 3.29
C GLN A 59 -10.16 -25.54 2.56
N ALA A 60 -10.35 -25.44 1.25
CA ALA A 60 -10.96 -26.52 0.46
C ALA A 60 -10.12 -27.80 0.50
N LEU A 61 -8.79 -27.68 0.50
CA LEU A 61 -7.87 -28.81 0.68
C LEU A 61 -7.97 -29.46 2.08
N LEU A 62 -8.52 -28.77 3.08
CA LEU A 62 -8.71 -29.34 4.42
C LEU A 62 -9.92 -30.29 4.49
N PHE A 63 -10.83 -30.21 3.52
CA PHE A 63 -12.05 -31.02 3.43
C PHE A 63 -11.93 -32.16 2.41
N LEU A 64 -10.76 -32.31 1.78
CA LEU A 64 -10.37 -33.38 0.85
C LEU A 64 -9.45 -34.37 1.56
#